data_AF-A0A6B0CHM5-F1
#
_entry.id   AF-A0A6B0CHM5-F1
#
_cell.length_a   1.000
_cell.length_b   1.000
_cell.length_c   1.000
_cell.angle_alpha   90.00
_cell.angle_beta   90.00
_cell.angle_gamma   90.00
#
_symmetry.space_group_name_H-M   'P 1'
#
loop_
_entity.id
_entity.type
_entity.pdbx_description
1 polymer ?
#
loop_
_entity_poly.entity_id
_entity_poly.type
_entity_poly.pdbx_seq_one_letter_code
_entity_poly.pdbx_strand_id
1 'polypeptide(L)'
;FISKWLYRRKGSWVKVLESLLILPIVLPPTVLGFILLIIFSPRGPIGQFFANVLHLPVVFTLTGAVIASVIVSFPLMYQHTVQGFRGIDTKMINTARTMGASETKIFLKLILPLAKRSILAGIMMSFARALGEFGATLMVAGYIPNKTNTLPLEIYFLVEQGRENEAWLWVLVLVAFSIVVISTINLLNKDKYKEVD
;
A
#
# COMPACT_ATOMS: atom_id res chain seq x y z
N PHE A 1 -23.48 -7.96 -5.70
CA PHE A 1 -23.38 -6.67 -4.96
C PHE A 1 -22.01 -6.02 -5.16
N ILE A 2 -20.89 -6.72 -4.94
CA ILE A 2 -19.52 -6.20 -5.12
C ILE A 2 -19.18 -5.85 -6.59
N SER A 3 -19.62 -6.64 -7.57
CA SER A 3 -19.45 -6.33 -9.00
C SER A 3 -20.30 -5.15 -9.50
N LYS A 4 -21.49 -4.93 -8.93
CA LYS A 4 -22.31 -3.72 -9.19
C LYS A 4 -21.65 -2.48 -8.56
N TRP A 5 -20.94 -2.67 -7.46
CA TRP A 5 -20.22 -1.63 -6.72
C TRP A 5 -18.91 -1.23 -7.42
N LEU A 6 -18.14 -2.20 -7.93
CA LEU A 6 -16.88 -1.95 -8.65
C LEU A 6 -17.05 -1.46 -10.09
N TYR A 7 -18.13 -1.83 -10.78
CA TYR A 7 -18.23 -1.61 -12.25
C TYR A 7 -19.31 -0.62 -12.68
N ARG A 8 -20.17 -0.12 -11.79
CA ARG A 8 -21.42 0.56 -12.22
C ARG A 8 -21.76 1.92 -11.62
N ARG A 9 -21.01 2.48 -10.66
CA ARG A 9 -21.28 3.86 -10.21
C ARG A 9 -20.43 4.89 -10.95
N LYS A 10 -20.97 5.38 -12.07
CA LYS A 10 -20.63 6.69 -12.68
C LYS A 10 -21.10 7.88 -11.83
N GLY A 11 -21.20 7.73 -10.51
CA GLY A 11 -21.64 8.80 -9.61
C GLY A 11 -20.49 9.74 -9.29
N SER A 12 -20.74 11.05 -9.23
CA SER A 12 -19.72 12.06 -8.87
C SER A 12 -18.98 11.70 -7.57
N TRP A 13 -19.69 11.14 -6.58
CA TRP A 13 -19.11 10.68 -5.31
C TRP A 13 -18.05 9.59 -5.44
N VAL A 14 -18.13 8.70 -6.44
CA VAL A 14 -17.10 7.68 -6.66
C VAL A 14 -15.81 8.35 -7.11
N LYS A 15 -15.88 9.34 -8.00
CA LYS A 15 -14.71 10.10 -8.44
C LYS A 15 -14.04 10.86 -7.28
N VAL A 16 -14.84 11.40 -6.35
CA VAL A 16 -14.33 12.05 -5.13
C VAL A 16 -13.60 11.03 -4.25
N LEU A 17 -14.19 9.86 -4.02
CA LEU A 17 -13.52 8.79 -3.27
C LEU A 17 -12.24 8.30 -3.95
N GLU A 18 -12.26 8.09 -5.27
CA GLU A 18 -11.05 7.73 -6.03
C GLU A 18 -9.96 8.81 -5.87
N SER A 19 -10.35 10.09 -5.91
CA SER A 19 -9.42 11.21 -5.71
C SER A 19 -8.80 11.19 -4.30
N LEU A 20 -9.60 10.91 -3.26
CA LEU A 20 -9.10 10.77 -1.89
C LEU A 20 -8.16 9.58 -1.71
N LEU A 21 -8.44 8.45 -2.38
CA LEU A 21 -7.56 7.27 -2.34
C LEU A 21 -6.24 7.49 -3.07
N ILE A 22 -6.23 8.34 -4.11
CA ILE A 22 -5.03 8.67 -4.88
C ILE A 22 -4.23 9.81 -4.20
N LEU A 23 -4.90 10.69 -3.43
CA LEU A 23 -4.31 11.85 -2.78
C LEU A 23 -2.92 11.63 -2.12
N PRO A 24 -2.65 10.51 -1.42
CA PRO A 24 -1.33 10.26 -0.82
C PRO A 24 -0.17 10.24 -1.81
N ILE A 25 -0.40 9.97 -3.10
CA ILE A 25 0.67 10.00 -4.12
C ILE A 25 1.09 11.42 -4.50
N VAL A 26 0.20 12.40 -4.28
CA VAL A 26 0.43 13.81 -4.64
C VAL A 26 0.99 14.59 -3.46
N LEU A 27 0.57 14.25 -2.24
CA LEU A 27 1.00 14.95 -1.03
C LEU A 27 2.45 14.58 -0.68
N PRO A 28 3.29 15.55 -0.28
CA PRO A 28 4.57 15.25 0.33
C PRO A 28 4.40 14.33 1.54
N PRO A 29 5.25 13.29 1.72
CA PRO A 29 5.09 12.33 2.81
C PRO A 29 5.07 12.97 4.20
N THR A 30 5.84 14.05 4.40
CA THR A 30 5.85 14.81 5.66
C THR A 30 4.50 15.47 5.94
N VAL A 31 3.83 16.02 4.92
CA VAL A 31 2.49 16.62 5.05
C VAL A 31 1.49 15.53 5.42
N LEU A 32 1.56 14.37 4.76
CA LEU A 32 0.70 13.25 5.07
C LEU A 32 0.94 12.75 6.50
N GLY A 33 2.21 12.60 6.91
CA GLY A 33 2.59 12.24 8.27
C GLY A 33 2.07 13.23 9.31
N PHE A 34 2.14 14.52 9.05
CA PHE A 34 1.58 15.56 9.92
C PHE A 34 0.06 15.45 10.06
N ILE A 35 -0.66 15.26 8.95
CA ILE A 35 -2.11 15.02 8.97
C ILE A 35 -2.44 13.77 9.81
N LEU A 36 -1.70 12.68 9.60
CA LEU A 36 -1.88 11.45 10.37
C LEU A 36 -1.59 11.64 11.86
N LEU A 37 -0.54 12.37 12.22
CA LEU A 37 -0.23 12.69 13.61
C LEU A 37 -1.37 13.47 14.28
N ILE A 38 -1.99 14.42 13.58
CA ILE A 38 -3.14 15.17 14.10
C ILE A 38 -4.36 14.24 14.27
N ILE A 39 -4.67 13.44 13.24
CA ILE A 39 -5.81 12.50 13.26
C ILE A 39 -5.68 11.51 14.41
N PHE A 40 -4.49 10.92 14.57
CA PHE A 40 -4.21 9.90 15.57
C PHE A 40 -3.69 10.46 16.90
N SER A 41 -3.72 11.78 17.08
CA SER A 41 -3.28 12.42 18.31
C SER A 41 -3.99 11.80 19.53
N PRO A 42 -3.26 11.45 20.61
CA PRO A 42 -3.85 10.88 21.83
C PRO A 42 -4.89 11.80 22.50
N ARG A 43 -4.89 13.09 22.16
CA ARG A 43 -5.88 14.07 22.64
C ARG A 43 -7.14 14.14 21.77
N GLY A 44 -7.09 13.59 20.55
CA GLY A 44 -8.20 13.57 19.61
C GLY A 44 -9.11 12.36 19.81
N PRO A 45 -10.37 12.43 19.35
CA PRO A 45 -11.34 11.35 19.53
C PRO A 45 -10.91 10.05 18.83
N ILE A 46 -10.27 10.15 17.66
CA ILE A 46 -9.78 8.99 16.91
C ILE A 46 -8.60 8.34 17.64
N GLY A 47 -7.61 9.13 18.08
CA GLY A 47 -6.48 8.60 18.86
C GLY A 47 -6.92 7.94 20.17
N GLN A 48 -7.89 8.52 20.88
CA GLN A 48 -8.47 7.93 22.09
C GLN A 48 -9.23 6.63 21.80
N PHE A 49 -9.98 6.56 20.71
CA PHE A 49 -10.65 5.32 20.31
C PHE A 49 -9.63 4.19 20.09
N PHE A 50 -8.56 4.47 19.34
CA PHE A 50 -7.49 3.50 19.10
C PHE A 50 -6.78 3.09 20.40
N ALA A 51 -6.47 4.03 21.28
CA ALA A 51 -5.78 3.74 22.54
C ALA A 51 -6.65 3.02 23.57
N ASN A 52 -7.89 3.44 23.76
CA ASN A 52 -8.73 3.00 24.88
C ASN A 52 -9.67 1.84 24.52
N VAL A 53 -10.14 1.78 23.27
CA VAL A 53 -11.08 0.73 22.82
C VAL A 53 -10.33 -0.40 22.12
N LEU A 54 -9.40 -0.06 21.22
CA LEU A 54 -8.63 -1.07 20.49
C LEU A 54 -7.31 -1.46 21.18
N HIS A 55 -6.93 -0.76 22.25
CA HIS A 55 -5.65 -0.96 22.94
C HIS A 55 -4.42 -0.89 21.99
N LEU A 56 -4.51 -0.06 20.96
CA LEU A 56 -3.53 0.11 19.89
C LEU A 56 -3.15 1.59 19.74
N PRO A 57 -2.28 2.15 20.60
CA PRO A 57 -1.78 3.50 20.42
C PRO A 57 -1.01 3.61 19.10
N VAL A 58 -1.26 4.70 18.36
CA VAL A 58 -0.72 4.89 17.00
C VAL A 58 0.49 5.83 16.99
N VAL A 59 0.42 6.96 17.69
CA VAL A 59 1.53 7.94 17.70
C VAL A 59 2.69 7.41 18.53
N PHE A 60 3.92 7.55 18.03
CA PHE A 60 5.17 7.05 18.64
C PHE A 60 5.22 5.53 18.83
N THR A 61 4.56 4.76 17.96
CA THR A 61 4.58 3.29 18.01
C THR A 61 4.90 2.67 16.65
N LEU A 62 5.29 1.40 16.66
CA LEU A 62 5.47 0.61 15.45
C LEU A 62 4.16 0.53 14.64
N THR A 63 3.02 0.46 15.32
CA THR A 63 1.69 0.50 14.70
C THR A 63 1.50 1.77 13.90
N GLY A 64 1.95 2.92 14.42
CA GLY A 64 1.98 4.19 13.68
C GLY A 64 2.81 4.14 12.42
N ALA A 65 4.01 3.55 12.50
CA ALA A 65 4.87 3.39 11.33
C ALA A 65 4.21 2.53 10.25
N VAL A 66 3.56 1.43 10.64
CA VAL A 66 2.81 0.55 9.74
C VAL A 66 1.64 1.29 9.10
N ILE A 67 0.82 2.00 9.87
CA ILE A 67 -0.32 2.77 9.35
C ILE A 67 0.14 3.83 8.37
N ALA A 68 1.18 4.61 8.71
CA ALA A 68 1.74 5.61 7.82
C ALA A 68 2.22 4.99 6.50
N SER A 69 2.98 3.90 6.57
CA SER A 69 3.50 3.19 5.40
C SER A 69 2.38 2.63 4.52
N VAL A 70 1.32 2.09 5.12
CA VAL A 70 0.15 1.59 4.39
C VAL A 70 -0.55 2.73 3.66
N ILE A 71 -0.82 3.85 4.32
CA ILE A 71 -1.55 4.97 3.69
C ILE A 71 -0.74 5.57 2.54
N VAL A 72 0.58 5.72 2.71
CA VAL A 72 1.47 6.21 1.66
C VAL A 72 1.50 5.27 0.45
N SER A 73 1.56 3.95 0.68
CA SER A 73 1.73 2.95 -0.38
C SER A 73 0.42 2.48 -1.02
N PHE A 74 -0.71 2.73 -0.36
CA PHE A 74 -2.04 2.32 -0.80
C PHE A 74 -2.41 2.74 -2.23
N PRO A 75 -2.12 3.98 -2.70
CA PRO A 75 -2.49 4.40 -4.05
C PRO A 75 -1.94 3.47 -5.14
N LEU A 76 -0.72 2.95 -4.95
CA LEU A 76 -0.09 2.04 -5.91
C LEU A 76 -0.81 0.70 -5.96
N MET A 77 -1.13 0.12 -4.81
CA MET A 77 -1.96 -1.10 -4.74
C MET A 77 -3.29 -0.90 -5.48
N TYR A 78 -3.96 0.22 -5.17
CA TYR A 78 -5.26 0.55 -5.72
C TYR A 78 -5.21 0.69 -7.24
N GLN A 79 -4.27 1.48 -7.78
CA GLN A 79 -4.15 1.73 -9.22
C GLN A 79 -3.92 0.43 -10.00
N HIS A 80 -2.98 -0.42 -9.57
CA HIS A 80 -2.70 -1.67 -10.24
C HIS A 80 -3.88 -2.66 -10.18
N THR A 81 -4.53 -2.76 -9.02
CA THR A 81 -5.70 -3.63 -8.85
C THR A 81 -6.86 -3.19 -9.74
N VAL A 82 -7.15 -1.87 -9.80
CA VAL A 82 -8.22 -1.33 -10.65
C VAL A 82 -7.91 -1.52 -12.13
N GLN A 83 -6.65 -1.32 -12.56
CA GLN A 83 -6.24 -1.60 -13.93
C GLN A 83 -6.46 -3.07 -14.30
N GLY A 84 -6.12 -4.00 -13.39
CA GLY A 84 -6.39 -5.43 -13.58
C GLY A 84 -7.87 -5.74 -13.75
N PHE A 85 -8.73 -5.14 -12.94
CA PHE A 85 -10.18 -5.34 -13.06
C PHE A 85 -10.75 -4.72 -14.34
N ARG A 86 -10.28 -3.55 -14.75
CA ARG A 86 -10.71 -2.87 -15.99
C ARG A 86 -10.25 -3.59 -17.25
N GLY A 87 -9.17 -4.36 -17.18
CA GLY A 87 -8.65 -5.17 -18.29
C GLY A 87 -9.47 -6.43 -18.62
N ILE A 88 -10.45 -6.79 -17.79
CA ILE A 88 -11.26 -8.00 -17.99
C ILE A 88 -12.40 -7.71 -18.99
N ASP A 89 -12.53 -8.58 -20.00
CA ASP A 89 -13.61 -8.46 -20.99
C ASP A 89 -14.98 -8.57 -20.31
N THR A 90 -15.78 -7.52 -20.48
CA THR A 90 -17.14 -7.43 -19.94
C THR A 90 -18.06 -8.50 -20.55
N LYS A 91 -17.77 -9.01 -21.75
CA LYS A 91 -18.51 -10.12 -22.36
C LYS A 91 -18.39 -11.40 -21.51
N MET A 92 -17.20 -11.75 -21.02
CA MET A 92 -17.02 -12.93 -20.15
C MET A 92 -17.87 -12.83 -18.88
N ILE A 93 -17.91 -11.64 -18.28
CA ILE A 93 -18.71 -11.36 -17.08
C ILE A 93 -20.21 -11.52 -17.40
N ASN A 94 -20.67 -10.97 -18.54
CA ASN A 94 -22.08 -11.05 -18.93
C ASN A 94 -22.50 -12.49 -19.27
N THR A 95 -21.66 -13.26 -19.96
CA THR A 95 -21.92 -14.68 -20.23
C THR A 95 -22.04 -15.49 -18.94
N ALA A 96 -21.15 -15.25 -17.97
CA ALA A 96 -21.24 -15.92 -16.66
C ALA A 96 -22.56 -15.59 -15.93
N ARG A 97 -23.06 -14.35 -16.04
CA ARG A 97 -24.39 -13.97 -15.50
C ARG A 97 -25.52 -14.72 -16.18
N THR A 98 -25.50 -14.82 -17.51
CA THR A 98 -26.52 -15.55 -18.28
C THR A 98 -26.53 -17.04 -17.94
N MET A 99 -25.38 -17.62 -17.60
CA MET A 99 -25.26 -19.00 -17.10
C MET A 99 -25.68 -19.17 -15.62
N GLY A 100 -26.29 -18.14 -15.01
CA GLY A 100 -26.80 -18.20 -13.63
C GLY A 100 -25.73 -18.08 -12.54
N ALA A 101 -24.50 -17.66 -12.86
CA ALA A 101 -23.48 -17.44 -11.85
C ALA A 101 -23.83 -16.23 -10.97
N SER A 102 -23.83 -16.42 -9.65
CA SER A 102 -23.99 -15.30 -8.70
C SER A 102 -22.80 -14.34 -8.78
N GLU A 103 -23.03 -13.07 -8.44
CA GLU A 103 -21.98 -12.04 -8.50
C GLU A 103 -20.76 -12.36 -7.62
N THR A 104 -20.97 -13.06 -6.50
CA THR A 104 -19.88 -13.54 -5.63
C THR A 104 -19.06 -14.62 -6.35
N LYS A 105 -19.70 -15.53 -7.07
CA LYS A 105 -19.03 -16.56 -7.88
C LYS A 105 -18.26 -15.93 -9.03
N ILE A 106 -18.83 -14.94 -9.70
CA ILE A 106 -18.14 -14.16 -10.75
C ILE A 106 -16.91 -13.46 -10.18
N PHE A 107 -17.05 -12.79 -9.03
CA PHE A 107 -15.92 -12.10 -8.42
C PHE A 107 -14.79 -13.07 -8.03
N LEU A 108 -15.10 -14.11 -7.27
CA LEU A 108 -14.09 -15.03 -6.73
C LEU A 108 -13.52 -16.00 -7.76
N LYS A 109 -14.32 -16.47 -8.72
CA LYS A 109 -13.89 -17.51 -9.68
C LYS A 109 -13.51 -16.97 -11.07
N LEU A 110 -13.84 -15.72 -11.39
CA LEU A 110 -13.53 -15.12 -12.68
C LEU A 110 -12.71 -13.84 -12.54
N ILE A 111 -13.19 -12.83 -11.80
CA ILE A 111 -12.48 -11.54 -11.71
C ILE A 111 -11.16 -11.67 -10.95
N LEU A 112 -11.19 -12.23 -9.74
CA LEU A 112 -10.02 -12.31 -8.87
C LEU A 112 -8.89 -13.17 -9.49
N PRO A 113 -9.15 -14.34 -10.09
CA PRO A 113 -8.10 -15.14 -10.75
C PRO A 113 -7.53 -14.45 -11.99
N LEU A 114 -8.36 -13.79 -12.81
CA LEU A 114 -7.90 -13.08 -14.01
C LEU A 114 -7.07 -11.84 -13.67
N ALA A 115 -7.44 -11.11 -12.61
CA ALA A 115 -6.71 -9.93 -12.14
C ALA A 115 -5.51 -10.25 -11.24
N LYS A 116 -5.24 -11.53 -10.94
CA LYS A 116 -4.18 -11.96 -10.01
C LYS A 116 -2.82 -11.32 -10.33
N ARG A 117 -2.43 -11.25 -11.60
CA ARG A 117 -1.15 -10.65 -12.02
C ARG A 117 -1.08 -9.16 -11.70
N SER A 118 -2.15 -8.41 -11.98
CA SER A 118 -2.23 -6.99 -11.67
C SER A 118 -2.27 -6.73 -10.16
N ILE A 119 -2.92 -7.60 -9.38
CA ILE A 119 -2.90 -7.52 -7.92
C ILE A 119 -1.48 -7.79 -7.38
N LEU A 120 -0.79 -8.80 -7.91
CA LEU A 120 0.61 -9.07 -7.55
C LEU A 120 1.52 -7.88 -7.90
N ALA A 121 1.31 -7.24 -9.05
CA ALA A 121 2.00 -6.00 -9.40
C ALA A 121 1.70 -4.85 -8.42
N GLY A 122 0.44 -4.71 -7.99
CA GLY A 122 0.06 -3.77 -6.94
C GLY A 122 0.75 -4.04 -5.60
N ILE A 123 0.82 -5.31 -5.19
CA ILE A 123 1.55 -5.75 -4.00
C ILE A 123 3.03 -5.35 -4.12
N MET A 124 3.69 -5.66 -5.23
CA MET A 124 5.09 -5.28 -5.46
C MET A 124 5.33 -3.78 -5.31
N MET A 125 4.54 -2.97 -6.02
CA MET A 125 4.75 -1.53 -6.08
C MET A 125 4.43 -0.87 -4.74
N SER A 126 3.39 -1.33 -4.06
CA SER A 126 3.07 -0.87 -2.70
C SER A 126 4.18 -1.24 -1.69
N PHE A 127 4.70 -2.46 -1.76
CA PHE A 127 5.80 -2.91 -0.91
C PHE A 127 7.08 -2.11 -1.15
N ALA A 128 7.48 -1.96 -2.42
CA ALA A 128 8.65 -1.15 -2.79
C ALA A 128 8.52 0.28 -2.28
N ARG A 129 7.31 0.87 -2.38
CA ARG A 129 7.05 2.22 -1.88
C ARG A 129 7.10 2.30 -0.35
N ALA A 130 6.59 1.29 0.35
CA ALA A 130 6.61 1.24 1.82
C ALA A 130 8.03 1.07 2.38
N LEU A 131 8.89 0.29 1.72
CA LEU A 131 10.30 0.11 2.14
C LEU A 131 11.09 1.42 2.16
N GLY A 132 10.85 2.27 1.17
CA GLY A 132 11.50 3.58 1.07
C GLY A 132 10.79 4.69 1.85
N GLU A 133 9.79 4.37 2.67
CA GLU A 133 9.07 5.41 3.40
C GLU A 133 9.90 5.96 4.57
N PHE A 134 9.88 7.28 4.69
CA PHE A 134 10.72 8.04 5.62
C PHE A 134 9.92 9.16 6.29
N GLY A 135 9.35 10.08 5.49
CA GLY A 135 8.78 11.32 6.01
C GLY A 135 7.52 11.11 6.84
N ALA A 136 6.58 10.30 6.35
CA ALA A 136 5.33 10.04 7.07
C ALA A 136 5.59 9.22 8.34
N THR A 137 6.49 8.24 8.26
CA THR A 137 6.87 7.40 9.41
C THR A 137 7.62 8.18 10.47
N LEU A 138 8.55 9.07 10.09
CA LEU A 138 9.24 9.95 11.04
C LEU A 138 8.25 10.82 11.81
N MET A 139 7.28 11.40 11.11
CA MET A 139 6.28 12.26 11.75
C MET A 139 5.39 11.48 12.72
N VAL A 140 4.87 10.31 12.33
CA VAL A 140 3.87 9.57 13.13
C VAL A 140 4.51 8.72 14.23
N ALA A 141 5.59 8.00 13.92
CA ALA A 141 6.23 7.04 14.81
C ALA A 141 7.48 7.58 15.50
N GLY A 142 8.03 8.71 15.04
CA GLY A 142 9.28 9.25 15.55
C GLY A 142 10.49 8.36 15.26
N TYR A 143 11.62 8.72 15.84
CA TYR A 143 12.84 7.92 15.86
C TYR A 143 13.14 7.51 17.30
N ILE A 144 12.58 6.38 17.72
CA ILE A 144 12.79 5.81 19.05
C ILE A 144 13.65 4.56 18.91
N PRO A 145 14.91 4.58 19.41
CA PRO A 145 15.82 3.46 19.30
C PRO A 145 15.20 2.15 19.81
N ASN A 146 15.37 1.08 19.04
CA ASN A 146 14.87 -0.26 19.33
C ASN A 146 13.33 -0.37 19.41
N LYS A 147 12.58 0.64 18.95
CA LYS A 147 11.11 0.61 18.96
C LYS A 147 10.49 1.02 17.63
N THR A 148 10.94 2.12 17.04
CA THR A 148 10.36 2.69 15.82
C THR A 148 11.38 3.07 14.76
N ASN A 149 12.67 2.77 15.00
CA ASN A 149 13.72 3.00 14.02
C ASN A 149 13.55 2.05 12.81
N THR A 150 13.24 2.64 11.66
CA THR A 150 13.24 1.96 10.36
C THR A 150 14.59 2.17 9.68
N LEU A 151 14.96 1.30 8.73
CA LEU A 151 16.23 1.41 8.01
C LEU A 151 16.43 2.80 7.37
N PRO A 152 15.44 3.43 6.69
CA PRO A 152 15.60 4.79 6.17
C PRO A 152 15.87 5.84 7.26
N LEU A 153 15.23 5.72 8.43
CA LEU A 153 15.46 6.64 9.56
C LEU A 153 16.85 6.46 10.14
N GLU A 154 17.28 5.21 10.33
CA GLU A 154 18.61 4.89 10.86
C GLU A 154 19.72 5.45 9.96
N ILE A 155 19.60 5.26 8.64
CA ILE A 155 20.55 5.81 7.66
C ILE A 155 20.60 7.35 7.76
N TYR A 156 19.45 8.02 7.80
CA TYR A 156 19.38 9.48 7.90
C TYR A 156 20.08 10.00 9.16
N PHE A 157 19.74 9.44 10.34
CA PHE A 157 20.30 9.90 11.61
C PHE A 157 21.78 9.54 11.77
N LEU A 158 22.27 8.43 11.20
CA LEU A 158 23.69 8.11 11.18
C LEU A 158 24.50 9.12 10.36
N VAL A 159 23.98 9.53 9.20
CA VAL A 159 24.60 10.60 8.38
C VAL A 159 24.58 11.93 9.12
N GLU A 160 23.46 12.30 9.75
CA GLU A 160 23.36 13.53 10.56
C GLU A 160 24.35 13.54 11.73
N GLN A 161 24.67 12.38 12.30
CA GLN A 161 25.67 12.20 13.35
C GLN A 161 27.12 12.14 12.83
N GLY A 162 27.36 12.23 11.52
CA GLY A 162 28.69 12.08 10.92
C GLY A 162 29.24 10.65 10.91
N ARG A 163 28.39 9.64 11.16
CA ARG A 163 28.74 8.21 11.21
C ARG A 163 28.51 7.53 9.86
N GLU A 164 29.09 8.10 8.81
CA GLU A 164 28.86 7.67 7.43
C GLU A 164 29.23 6.20 7.17
N ASN A 165 30.31 5.71 7.79
CA ASN A 165 30.74 4.32 7.65
C ASN A 165 29.65 3.33 8.10
N GLU A 166 28.93 3.65 9.17
CA GLU A 166 27.81 2.83 9.66
C GLU A 166 26.56 3.00 8.80
N ALA A 167 26.32 4.21 8.28
CA ALA A 167 25.24 4.46 7.34
C ALA A 167 25.40 3.61 6.07
N TRP A 168 26.62 3.50 5.53
CA TRP A 168 26.91 2.67 4.36
C TRP A 168 26.58 1.19 4.57
N LEU A 169 26.82 0.65 5.76
CA LEU A 169 26.44 -0.72 6.09
C LEU A 169 24.93 -0.92 5.94
N TRP A 170 24.12 -0.01 6.52
CA TRP A 170 22.66 -0.08 6.41
C TRP A 170 22.13 0.18 5.01
N VAL A 171 22.77 1.06 4.25
CA VAL A 171 22.47 1.28 2.82
C VAL A 171 22.67 -0.02 2.03
N LEU A 172 23.81 -0.70 2.21
CA LEU A 172 24.09 -1.96 1.52
C LEU A 172 23.09 -3.06 1.90
N VAL A 173 22.73 -3.17 3.18
CA VAL A 173 21.70 -4.11 3.66
C VAL A 173 20.35 -3.81 3.00
N LEU A 174 19.92 -2.54 2.99
CA LEU A 174 18.65 -2.13 2.40
C LEU A 174 18.61 -2.37 0.88
N VAL A 175 19.69 -2.07 0.17
CA VAL A 175 19.82 -2.31 -1.27
C VAL A 175 19.80 -3.81 -1.57
N ALA A 176 20.59 -4.61 -0.87
CA ALA A 176 20.61 -6.07 -1.05
C ALA A 176 19.24 -6.69 -0.78
N PHE A 177 18.58 -6.28 0.31
CA PHE A 177 17.23 -6.72 0.64
C PHE A 177 16.23 -6.33 -0.45
N SER A 178 16.28 -5.09 -0.95
CA SER A 178 15.40 -4.61 -2.01
C SER A 178 15.60 -5.40 -3.32
N ILE A 179 16.85 -5.70 -3.68
CA ILE A 179 17.18 -6.51 -4.86
C ILE A 179 16.61 -7.93 -4.71
N VAL A 180 16.80 -8.57 -3.55
CA VAL A 180 16.27 -9.93 -3.29
C VAL A 180 14.76 -9.95 -3.42
N VAL A 181 14.05 -8.99 -2.80
CA VAL A 181 12.59 -8.95 -2.86
C VAL A 181 12.10 -8.67 -4.28
N ILE A 182 12.61 -7.63 -4.94
CA ILE A 182 12.20 -7.28 -6.32
C ILE A 182 12.50 -8.44 -7.28
N SER A 183 13.67 -9.06 -7.17
CA SER A 183 14.06 -10.20 -8.02
C SER A 183 13.15 -11.41 -7.79
N THR A 184 12.88 -11.75 -6.52
CA THR A 184 11.97 -12.86 -6.18
C THR A 184 10.61 -12.66 -6.82
N ILE A 185 10.05 -11.45 -6.72
CA ILE A 185 8.72 -11.21 -7.26
C ILE A 185 8.72 -11.12 -8.80
N ASN A 186 9.77 -10.56 -9.42
CA ASN A 186 9.93 -10.58 -10.87
C ASN A 186 10.05 -12.00 -11.43
N LEU A 187 10.76 -12.89 -10.75
CA LEU A 187 10.88 -14.30 -11.12
C LEU A 187 9.53 -15.02 -10.96
N LEU A 188 8.77 -14.74 -9.89
CA LEU A 188 7.41 -15.28 -9.72
C LEU A 188 6.40 -14.77 -10.76
N ASN A 189 6.66 -13.62 -11.38
CA ASN A 189 5.83 -13.06 -12.45
C ASN A 189 6.20 -13.56 -13.86
N LYS A 190 7.40 -14.12 -14.06
CA LYS A 190 7.77 -14.83 -15.30
C LYS A 190 7.16 -16.23 -15.26
N ASP A 191 5.93 -16.37 -15.76
CA ASP A 191 5.53 -17.52 -16.59
C ASP A 191 4.07 -17.43 -17.10
N LYS A 192 3.88 -17.86 -18.36
CA LYS A 192 2.68 -17.88 -19.23
C LYS A 192 2.31 -16.57 -19.95
N TYR A 193 3.24 -15.97 -20.68
CA TYR A 193 2.96 -15.62 -22.08
C TYR A 193 3.58 -16.76 -22.89
N LYS A 194 2.86 -17.89 -23.00
CA LYS A 194 2.95 -18.61 -24.26
C LYS A 194 2.18 -17.70 -25.21
N GLU A 195 2.90 -16.96 -26.04
CA GLU A 195 2.35 -16.54 -27.31
C GLU A 195 1.76 -17.81 -27.93
N VAL A 196 0.42 -17.83 -27.99
CA VAL A 196 -0.26 -18.80 -28.81
C VAL A 196 -0.09 -18.22 -30.21
N ASP A 197 0.99 -18.62 -30.87
CA ASP A 197 1.07 -18.63 -32.32
C ASP A 197 0.06 -19.65 -32.86
#